data_AF-A0A5N9HPL1-F1
#
_entry.id   AF-A0A5N9HPL1-F1
#
_cell.length_a   1.000
_cell.length_b   1.000
_cell.length_c   1.000
_cell.angle_alpha   90.00
_cell.angle_beta   90.00
_cell.angle_gamma   90.00
#
_symmetry.space_group_name_H-M   'P 1'
#
loop_
_entity.id
_entity.type
_entity.pdbx_description
1 polymer ?
#
loop_
_entity_poly.entity_id
_entity_poly.type
_entity_poly.pdbx_seq_one_letter_code
_entity_poly.pdbx_strand_id
1 'polypeptide(L)'
;MPTSFRARIPNCMENIMTQYLYQAAYTPESLAAQMQNPADRLATVGETISKSIGAKIIGGGFSFGEYDIAVIIEAADDTVMAAVAIAVASGGAVRSSKTTRLLSGDEWVEALNKSSSVAYTPAS
;
A
#
# COMPACT_ATOMS: atom_id res chain seq x y z
N MET A 1 -7.78 47.59 24.31
CA MET A 1 -7.05 46.30 24.30
C MET A 1 -7.80 45.34 23.42
N PRO A 2 -7.24 44.79 22.33
CA PRO A 2 -7.87 43.68 21.64
C PRO A 2 -7.22 42.36 22.06
N THR A 3 -8.06 41.44 22.51
CA THR A 3 -7.75 40.04 22.82
C THR A 3 -7.33 39.30 21.56
N SER A 4 -6.11 38.76 21.54
CA SER A 4 -5.63 37.95 20.42
C SER A 4 -6.41 36.63 20.36
N PHE A 5 -7.27 36.48 19.37
CA PHE A 5 -7.87 35.20 19.01
C PHE A 5 -6.81 34.38 18.28
N ARG A 6 -6.00 33.63 19.04
CA ARG A 6 -5.02 32.70 18.48
C ARG A 6 -5.79 31.47 17.99
N ALA A 7 -6.23 31.50 16.74
CA ALA A 7 -6.76 30.31 16.09
C ALA A 7 -5.70 29.20 16.20
N ARG A 8 -6.06 28.12 16.89
CA ARG A 8 -5.27 26.88 16.90
C ARG A 8 -5.32 26.35 15.47
N ILE A 9 -4.25 26.57 14.70
CA ILE A 9 -4.01 25.88 13.44
C ILE A 9 -4.10 24.38 13.79
N PRO A 10 -5.07 23.62 13.26
CA PRO A 10 -5.04 22.18 13.43
C PRO A 10 -3.72 21.71 12.84
N ASN A 11 -2.99 20.92 13.61
CA ASN A 11 -1.68 20.38 13.24
C ASN A 11 -1.72 19.85 11.80
N CYS A 12 -1.26 20.65 10.82
CA CYS A 12 -1.15 20.28 9.40
C CYS A 12 -0.02 19.27 9.16
N MET A 13 0.31 18.47 10.18
CA MET A 13 1.00 17.23 9.96
C MET A 13 -0.04 16.29 9.35
N GLU A 14 -0.30 16.49 8.05
CA GLU A 14 -0.79 15.42 7.21
C GLU A 14 0.17 14.26 7.49
N ASN A 15 -0.33 13.26 8.22
CA ASN A 15 0.47 12.12 8.63
C ASN A 15 0.97 11.52 7.31
N ILE A 16 2.28 11.61 7.01
CA ILE A 16 2.82 11.12 5.75
C ILE A 16 2.65 9.61 5.79
N MET A 17 1.56 9.11 5.21
CA MET A 17 1.25 7.69 5.17
C MET A 17 2.22 7.03 4.21
N THR A 18 2.78 5.88 4.62
CA THR A 18 3.67 5.15 3.73
C THR A 18 2.83 4.47 2.65
N GLN A 19 3.29 4.58 1.41
CA GLN A 19 2.65 3.94 0.26
C GLN A 19 3.33 2.61 -0.06
N TYR A 20 2.52 1.63 -0.44
CA TYR A 20 2.98 0.30 -0.79
C TYR A 20 2.34 -0.13 -2.10
N LEU A 21 3.15 -0.61 -3.04
CA LEU A 21 2.65 -1.40 -4.16
C LEU A 21 2.39 -2.82 -3.64
N TYR A 22 1.13 -3.23 -3.66
CA TYR A 22 0.69 -4.57 -3.33
C TYR A 22 0.19 -5.27 -4.59
N GLN A 23 0.77 -6.44 -4.88
CA GLN A 23 0.39 -7.28 -6.00
C GLN A 23 -0.06 -8.64 -5.49
N ALA A 24 -1.11 -9.20 -6.07
CA ALA A 24 -1.65 -10.50 -5.67
C ALA A 24 -2.16 -11.30 -6.86
N ALA A 25 -2.01 -12.61 -6.79
CA ALA A 25 -2.54 -13.56 -7.76
C ALA A 25 -3.52 -14.51 -7.07
N TYR A 26 -4.68 -14.73 -7.66
CA TYR A 26 -5.70 -15.63 -7.16
C TYR A 26 -5.29 -17.09 -7.31
N THR A 27 -5.86 -17.95 -6.47
CA THR A 27 -5.90 -19.39 -6.70
C THR A 27 -6.89 -19.72 -7.83
N PRO A 28 -6.70 -20.84 -8.56
CA PRO A 28 -7.69 -21.30 -9.54
C PRO A 28 -9.09 -21.49 -8.93
N GLU A 29 -9.17 -22.00 -7.70
CA GLU A 29 -10.42 -22.21 -6.97
C GLU A 29 -11.12 -20.88 -6.66
N SER A 30 -10.35 -19.85 -6.29
CA SER A 30 -10.88 -18.51 -6.07
C SER A 30 -11.44 -17.90 -7.36
N LEU A 31 -10.74 -18.05 -8.48
CA LEU A 31 -11.23 -17.59 -9.78
C LEU A 31 -12.51 -18.32 -10.19
N ALA A 32 -12.56 -19.65 -10.03
CA ALA A 32 -13.75 -20.43 -10.31
C ALA A 32 -14.95 -20.00 -9.45
N ALA A 33 -14.72 -19.71 -8.17
CA ALA A 33 -15.77 -19.18 -7.27
C ALA A 33 -16.22 -17.76 -7.68
N GLN A 34 -15.30 -16.91 -8.12
CA GLN A 34 -15.62 -15.57 -8.64
C GLN A 34 -16.43 -15.62 -9.94
N MET A 35 -16.19 -16.60 -10.81
CA MET A 35 -17.00 -16.80 -12.01
C MET A 35 -18.46 -17.15 -11.68
N GLN A 36 -18.69 -17.90 -10.60
CA GLN A 36 -20.05 -18.27 -10.16
C GLN A 36 -20.80 -17.11 -9.50
N ASN A 37 -20.08 -16.19 -8.85
CA ASN A 37 -20.65 -15.00 -8.23
C ASN A 37 -19.75 -13.76 -8.48
N PRO A 38 -19.87 -13.14 -9.67
CA PRO A 38 -19.05 -12.00 -10.04
C PRO A 38 -19.36 -10.78 -9.18
N ALA A 39 -18.32 -10.20 -8.56
CA ALA A 39 -18.41 -8.99 -7.75
C ALA A 39 -17.06 -8.28 -7.70
N ASP A 40 -17.08 -6.99 -7.36
CA ASP A 40 -15.86 -6.22 -7.12
C ASP A 40 -15.27 -6.60 -5.75
N ARG A 41 -14.41 -7.62 -5.78
CA ARG A 41 -13.68 -8.09 -4.59
C ARG A 41 -12.70 -7.04 -4.07
N LEU A 42 -12.15 -6.21 -4.95
CA LEU A 42 -11.16 -5.21 -4.55
C LEU A 42 -11.80 -4.11 -3.72
N ALA A 43 -12.98 -3.62 -4.13
CA ALA A 43 -13.78 -2.69 -3.34
C ALA A 43 -14.13 -3.27 -1.95
N THR A 44 -14.55 -4.55 -1.92
CA THR A 44 -14.92 -5.23 -0.67
C THR A 44 -13.73 -5.34 0.31
N VAL A 45 -12.56 -5.73 -0.21
CA VAL A 45 -11.33 -5.80 0.59
C VAL A 45 -10.90 -4.41 1.04
N GLY A 46 -10.93 -3.41 0.16
CA GLY A 46 -10.58 -2.03 0.45
C GLY A 46 -11.40 -1.45 1.60
N GLU A 47 -12.72 -1.65 1.59
CA GLU A 47 -13.58 -1.23 2.71
C GLU A 47 -13.22 -1.94 4.01
N THR A 48 -12.96 -3.24 3.95
CA THR A 48 -12.63 -4.06 5.12
C THR A 48 -11.36 -3.56 5.79
N ILE A 49 -10.27 -3.42 5.03
CA ILE A 49 -8.98 -2.98 5.59
C ILE A 49 -9.04 -1.53 6.10
N SER A 50 -9.82 -0.67 5.45
CA SER A 50 -10.03 0.71 5.89
C SER A 50 -10.79 0.78 7.20
N LYS A 51 -11.83 -0.04 7.39
CA LYS A 51 -12.62 -0.07 8.63
C LYS A 51 -11.87 -0.76 9.78
N SER A 52 -11.07 -1.79 9.48
CA SER A 52 -10.42 -2.61 10.51
C SER A 52 -9.13 -2.01 11.04
N ILE A 53 -8.25 -1.51 10.17
CA ILE A 53 -6.89 -1.10 10.55
C ILE A 53 -6.45 0.24 9.95
N GLY A 54 -7.37 0.95 9.30
CA GLY A 54 -7.12 2.30 8.76
C GLY A 54 -6.26 2.37 7.49
N ALA A 55 -5.91 1.22 6.90
CA ALA A 55 -5.21 1.17 5.61
C ALA A 55 -6.18 1.46 4.45
N LYS A 56 -5.71 2.11 3.38
CA LYS A 56 -6.57 2.51 2.27
C LYS A 56 -5.97 2.14 0.93
N ILE A 57 -6.80 1.61 0.02
CA ILE A 57 -6.43 1.48 -1.38
C ILE A 57 -6.65 2.85 -2.04
N ILE A 58 -5.58 3.43 -2.60
CA ILE A 58 -5.62 4.78 -3.21
C ILE A 58 -5.49 4.76 -4.74
N GLY A 59 -5.17 3.60 -5.32
CA GLY A 59 -5.09 3.45 -6.77
C GLY A 59 -4.77 2.01 -7.19
N GLY A 60 -4.89 1.75 -8.49
CA GLY A 60 -4.63 0.46 -9.11
C GLY A 60 -5.90 -0.29 -9.52
N GLY A 61 -5.77 -1.60 -9.73
CA GLY A 61 -6.87 -2.43 -10.21
C GLY A 61 -6.45 -3.86 -10.53
N PHE A 62 -7.16 -4.49 -11.46
CA PHE A 62 -6.84 -5.82 -11.96
C PHE A 62 -5.80 -5.72 -13.09
N SER A 63 -4.78 -6.58 -13.05
CA SER A 63 -3.65 -6.57 -13.98
C SER A 63 -3.53 -7.88 -14.75
N PHE A 64 -3.04 -7.80 -15.99
CA PHE A 64 -2.56 -8.97 -16.72
C PHE A 64 -1.09 -9.24 -16.37
N GLY A 65 -0.69 -10.51 -16.34
CA GLY A 65 0.70 -10.92 -16.12
C GLY A 65 0.81 -11.96 -15.00
N GLU A 66 1.86 -11.84 -14.18
CA GLU A 66 2.10 -12.75 -13.07
C GLU A 66 1.08 -12.63 -11.94
N TYR A 67 0.53 -11.42 -11.75
CA TYR A 67 -0.44 -11.07 -10.72
C TYR A 67 -1.74 -10.56 -11.35
N ASP A 68 -2.86 -10.92 -10.75
CA ASP A 68 -4.21 -10.54 -11.18
C ASP A 68 -4.63 -9.17 -10.61
N ILE A 69 -3.94 -8.70 -9.56
CA ILE A 69 -4.19 -7.44 -8.88
C ILE A 69 -2.88 -6.68 -8.72
N ALA A 70 -2.92 -5.38 -8.97
CA ALA A 70 -1.85 -4.43 -8.62
C ALA A 70 -2.48 -3.15 -8.08
N VAL A 71 -2.25 -2.87 -6.79
CA VAL A 71 -2.81 -1.71 -6.09
C VAL A 71 -1.79 -0.96 -5.26
N ILE A 72 -2.04 0.33 -5.06
CA ILE A 72 -1.31 1.17 -4.13
C ILE A 72 -2.13 1.26 -2.84
N ILE A 73 -1.51 0.87 -1.73
CA ILE A 73 -2.09 0.91 -0.40
C ILE A 73 -1.34 1.94 0.43
N GLU A 74 -2.08 2.85 1.07
CA GLU A 74 -1.58 3.71 2.13
C GLU A 74 -1.81 3.05 3.48
N ALA A 75 -0.76 3.00 4.30
CA ALA A 75 -0.79 2.50 5.66
C ALA A 75 0.03 3.40 6.59
N ALA A 76 -0.29 3.37 7.88
CA ALA A 76 0.37 4.24 8.87
C ALA A 76 1.85 3.87 9.04
N ASP A 77 2.17 2.57 8.94
CA ASP A 77 3.50 2.02 9.07
C ASP A 77 3.59 0.62 8.43
N ASP A 78 4.80 0.05 8.42
CA ASP A 78 5.08 -1.28 7.88
C ASP A 78 4.32 -2.40 8.61
N THR A 79 3.99 -2.21 9.89
CA THR A 79 3.27 -3.22 10.69
C THR A 79 1.81 -3.30 10.23
N VAL A 80 1.18 -2.15 9.98
CA VAL A 80 -0.19 -2.09 9.43
C VAL A 80 -0.23 -2.75 8.05
N MET A 81 0.73 -2.44 7.15
CA MET A 81 0.75 -3.08 5.83
C MET A 81 1.05 -4.59 5.92
N ALA A 82 1.96 -5.02 6.80
CA ALA A 82 2.23 -6.43 7.04
C ALA A 82 0.98 -7.17 7.55
N ALA A 83 0.19 -6.56 8.43
CA ALA A 83 -1.07 -7.13 8.89
C ALA A 83 -2.07 -7.35 7.74
N VAL A 84 -2.19 -6.40 6.80
CA VAL A 84 -2.98 -6.59 5.56
C VAL A 84 -2.47 -7.79 4.77
N ALA A 85 -1.17 -7.83 4.49
CA ALA A 85 -0.57 -8.88 3.65
C ALA A 85 -0.75 -10.28 4.27
N ILE A 86 -0.56 -10.42 5.59
CA ILE A 86 -0.76 -11.68 6.31
C ILE A 86 -2.23 -12.11 6.26
N ALA A 87 -3.17 -11.18 6.48
CA ALA A 87 -4.60 -11.48 6.43
C ALA A 87 -5.04 -11.95 5.04
N VAL A 88 -4.55 -11.29 3.99
CA VAL A 88 -4.83 -11.68 2.59
C VAL A 88 -4.22 -13.04 2.26
N ALA A 89 -2.96 -13.26 2.61
CA ALA A 89 -2.27 -14.53 2.33
C ALA A 89 -2.91 -15.72 3.08
N SER A 90 -3.42 -15.48 4.30
CA SER A 90 -4.06 -16.50 5.13
C SER A 90 -5.52 -16.78 4.72
N GLY A 91 -6.13 -15.93 3.89
CA GLY A 91 -7.52 -16.05 3.46
C GLY A 91 -7.80 -17.13 2.40
N GLY A 92 -6.76 -17.79 1.86
CA GLY A 92 -6.90 -18.89 0.90
C GLY A 92 -7.32 -18.49 -0.53
N ALA A 93 -7.69 -17.24 -0.74
CA ALA A 93 -8.04 -16.73 -2.07
C ALA A 93 -6.81 -16.44 -2.94
N VAL A 94 -5.66 -16.14 -2.33
CA VAL A 94 -4.45 -15.68 -3.02
C VAL A 94 -3.38 -16.77 -2.98
N ARG A 95 -2.83 -17.14 -4.14
CA ARG A 95 -1.74 -18.12 -4.26
C ARG A 95 -0.36 -17.49 -4.05
N SER A 96 -0.21 -16.22 -4.42
CA SER A 96 1.03 -15.47 -4.26
C SER A 96 0.72 -13.99 -4.12
N SER A 97 1.52 -13.29 -3.30
CA SER A 97 1.46 -11.84 -3.20
C SER A 97 2.85 -11.25 -3.03
N LYS A 98 2.98 -9.97 -3.37
CA LYS A 98 4.21 -9.20 -3.24
C LYS A 98 3.88 -7.81 -2.73
N THR A 99 4.54 -7.43 -1.63
CA THR A 99 4.45 -6.09 -1.06
C THR A 99 5.76 -5.36 -1.30
N THR A 100 5.68 -4.16 -1.87
CA THR A 100 6.84 -3.30 -2.14
C THR A 100 6.59 -1.94 -1.51
N ARG A 101 7.38 -1.56 -0.50
CA ARG A 101 7.33 -0.20 0.07
C ARG A 101 7.80 0.79 -1.00
N LEU A 102 7.03 1.84 -1.21
CA LEU A 102 7.36 2.92 -2.12
C LEU A 102 8.01 4.05 -1.33
N LEU A 103 9.10 4.58 -1.85
CA LEU A 103 9.69 5.80 -1.32
C LEU A 103 8.86 6.99 -1.77
N SER A 104 8.63 7.93 -0.86
CA SER A 104 8.19 9.27 -1.21
C SER A 104 9.23 9.98 -2.09
N GLY A 105 8.80 11.05 -2.76
CA GLY A 105 9.71 11.90 -3.53
C GLY A 105 10.85 12.46 -2.67
N ASP A 106 10.55 12.85 -1.44
CA ASP A 106 11.53 13.38 -0.49
C ASP A 106 12.54 12.32 -0.04
N GLU A 107 12.08 11.11 0.30
CA GLU A 107 12.98 9.98 0.62
C GLU A 107 13.86 9.61 -0.58
N TRP A 108 13.32 9.68 -1.80
CA TRP A 108 14.10 9.45 -3.02
C TRP A 108 15.19 10.51 -3.21
N VAL A 109 14.87 11.79 -3.02
CA VAL A 109 15.85 12.89 -3.08
C VAL A 109 16.91 12.77 -1.98
N GLU A 110 16.51 12.40 -0.76
CA GLU A 110 17.46 12.15 0.33
C GLU A 110 18.39 10.96 0.00
N ALA A 111 17.85 9.89 -0.59
CA ALA A 111 18.65 8.75 -1.05
C ALA A 111 19.66 9.18 -2.13
N LEU A 112 19.26 10.02 -3.09
CA LEU A 112 20.17 10.58 -4.10
C LEU A 112 21.29 11.41 -3.45
N ASN A 113 20.97 12.27 -2.49
CA ASN A 113 21.98 13.07 -1.80
C ASN A 113 22.98 12.19 -1.06
N LYS A 114 22.51 11.14 -0.36
CA LYS A 114 23.36 10.17 0.33
C LYS A 114 24.21 9.33 -0.64
N SER A 115 23.69 9.04 -1.84
CA SER A 115 24.39 8.22 -2.85
C SER A 115 25.73 8.81 -3.28
N SER A 116 25.88 10.14 -3.23
CA SER A 116 27.13 10.84 -3.54
C SER A 116 28.32 10.41 -2.66
N SER A 117 28.05 9.86 -1.48
CA SER A 117 29.07 9.35 -0.55
C SER A 117 29.43 7.88 -0.79
N VAL A 118 28.78 7.21 -1.74
CA VAL A 118 29.01 5.78 -2.05
C VAL A 118 30.02 5.66 -3.19
N ALA A 119 31.26 5.31 -2.87
CA ALA A 119 32.27 4.99 -3.88
C ALA A 119 32.08 3.56 -4.41
N TYR A 120 31.18 3.39 -5.38
CA TYR A 120 30.95 2.11 -6.07
C TYR A 120 31.74 2.02 -7.37
N THR A 121 32.51 0.95 -7.53
CA THR A 121 33.12 0.54 -8.80
C THR A 121 32.62 -0.85 -9.17
N PRO A 122 31.97 -1.04 -10.33
CA PRO A 122 31.51 -2.36 -10.78
C PRO A 122 32.69 -3.34 -10.86
N ALA A 123 32.47 -4.59 -10.45
CA ALA A 123 33.42 -5.66 -10.75
C ALA A 123 33.36 -5.94 -12.26
N SER A 124 34.48 -5.70 -12.93
CA SER A 124 34.71 -6.03 -14.35
C SER A 124 34.82 -7.52 -14.58
#